data_AF-A0A3M2BMS3-F1
#
_entry.id   AF-A0A3M2BMS3-F1
#
_cell.length_a   1.000
_cell.length_b   1.000
_cell.length_c   1.000
_cell.angle_alpha   90.00
_cell.angle_beta   90.00
_cell.angle_gamma   90.00
#
_symmetry.space_group_name_H-M   'P 1'
#
loop_
_entity.id
_entity.type
_entity.pdbx_description
1 polymer ?
#
loop_
_entity_poly.entity_id
_entity_poly.type
_entity_poly.pdbx_seq_one_letter_code
_entity_poly.pdbx_strand_id
1 'polypeptide(L)'
;MNWLAFSILAYLCLLMQVGLTPLLGIPDPTGAMPNFLLVYAVYIGMNAPPRLVGWSMLLIGVLANLLPGPLPEGPILGPEALGYLFGAFAVLQLRGLVFRESVISLAMMVLFVGIFVELVVVALYSARGLPFLLGHPIPHWDPSDQLFERFWVLLYSVVVSIPFGAMLIKLSPILRFSPVQRSERL
;
A
#
# COMPACT_ATOMS: atom_id res chain seq x y z
N MET A 1 -7.44 9.35 -15.50
CA MET A 1 -6.45 9.69 -14.46
C MET A 1 -5.25 10.29 -15.15
N ASN A 2 -4.71 11.38 -14.63
CA ASN A 2 -3.47 11.95 -15.13
C ASN A 2 -2.28 11.10 -14.63
N TRP A 3 -1.78 10.21 -15.49
CA TRP A 3 -0.67 9.30 -15.15
C TRP A 3 0.61 10.05 -14.73
N LEU A 4 0.86 11.23 -15.29
CA LEU A 4 2.02 12.03 -14.92
C LEU A 4 1.89 12.57 -13.48
N ALA A 5 0.72 13.11 -13.11
CA ALA A 5 0.46 13.53 -11.73
C ALA A 5 0.51 12.35 -10.75
N PHE A 6 -0.03 11.20 -11.16
CA PHE A 6 0.04 9.96 -10.39
C PHE A 6 1.49 9.57 -10.09
N SER A 7 2.35 9.53 -11.12
CA SER A 7 3.75 9.14 -10.97
C SER A 7 4.55 10.11 -10.12
N ILE A 8 4.31 11.42 -10.26
CA ILE A 8 4.96 12.44 -9.41
C ILE A 8 4.57 12.24 -7.95
N LEU A 9 3.28 12.06 -7.65
CA LEU A 9 2.83 11.85 -6.28
C LEU A 9 3.32 10.50 -5.72
N ALA A 10 3.32 9.44 -6.53
CA ALA A 10 3.88 8.15 -6.12
C ALA A 10 5.38 8.27 -5.77
N TYR A 11 6.14 8.99 -6.60
CA TYR A 11 7.55 9.26 -6.35
C TYR A 11 7.77 10.10 -5.09
N LEU A 12 6.95 11.14 -4.86
CA LEU A 12 7.00 11.91 -3.62
C LEU A 12 6.67 11.06 -2.39
N CYS A 13 5.68 10.16 -2.48
CA CYS A 13 5.38 9.22 -1.40
C CYS A 13 6.56 8.28 -1.12
N LEU A 14 7.24 7.80 -2.16
CA LEU A 14 8.44 6.98 -2.04
C LEU A 14 9.59 7.76 -1.38
N LEU A 15 9.82 9.00 -1.80
CA LEU A 15 10.80 9.89 -1.18
C LEU A 15 10.49 10.18 0.28
N MET A 16 9.21 10.42 0.61
CA MET A 16 8.77 10.60 1.99
C MET A 16 8.99 9.34 2.80
N GLN A 17 8.70 8.16 2.25
CA GLN A 17 8.96 6.88 2.90
C GLN A 17 10.43 6.78 3.28
N VAL A 18 11.34 6.89 2.31
CA VAL A 18 12.79 6.74 2.54
C VAL A 18 13.36 7.86 3.41
N GLY A 19 12.96 9.11 3.14
CA GLY A 19 13.50 10.30 3.80
C GLY A 19 12.99 10.52 5.22
N LEU A 20 11.78 10.07 5.54
CA LEU A 20 11.21 10.17 6.89
C LEU A 20 11.46 8.93 7.73
N THR A 21 11.93 7.81 7.17
CA THR A 21 12.33 6.62 7.95
C THR A 21 13.20 6.96 9.18
N PRO A 22 14.29 7.74 9.08
CA PRO A 22 15.12 8.04 10.26
C PRO A 22 14.45 8.98 11.28
N LEU A 23 13.40 9.70 10.89
CA LEU A 23 12.71 10.68 11.75
C LEU A 23 11.47 10.09 12.43
N LEU A 24 10.75 9.23 11.72
CA LEU A 24 9.49 8.63 12.16
C LEU A 24 9.66 7.16 12.59
N GLY A 25 10.77 6.53 12.22
CA GLY A 25 11.08 5.19 12.69
C GLY A 25 11.27 5.19 14.20
N ILE A 26 10.50 4.36 14.90
CA ILE A 26 10.71 4.12 16.32
C ILE A 26 12.07 3.42 16.44
N PRO A 27 13.02 3.93 17.25
CA PRO A 27 14.32 3.30 17.46
C PRO A 27 14.14 2.07 18.37
N ASP A 28 13.52 1.03 17.83
CA ASP A 28 13.36 -0.29 18.43
C ASP A 28 13.78 -1.37 17.42
N PRO A 29 14.08 -2.60 17.88
CA PRO A 29 14.48 -3.71 17.00
C PRO A 29 13.46 -4.04 15.91
N THR A 30 12.18 -3.71 16.16
CA THR A 30 11.03 -3.91 15.25
C THR A 30 10.53 -2.60 14.66
N GLY A 31 11.38 -1.57 14.60
CA GLY A 31 11.03 -0.16 14.41
C GLY A 31 9.88 0.07 13.43
N ALA A 32 8.68 0.30 13.96
CA ALA A 32 7.50 0.49 13.15
C ALA A 32 7.63 1.81 12.38
N MET A 33 7.67 1.74 11.05
CA MET A 33 7.66 2.90 10.18
C MET A 33 6.30 3.03 9.47
N PRO A 34 5.76 4.24 9.27
CA PRO A 34 4.51 4.39 8.56
C PRO A 34 4.70 4.11 7.07
N ASN A 35 3.69 3.53 6.42
CA ASN A 35 3.70 3.19 4.99
C ASN A 35 2.91 4.22 4.18
N PHE A 36 3.59 5.25 3.68
CA PHE A 36 2.98 6.32 2.89
C PHE A 36 2.46 5.83 1.54
N LEU A 37 3.11 4.82 0.94
CA LEU A 37 2.69 4.21 -0.32
C LEU A 37 1.34 3.50 -0.17
N LEU A 38 1.13 2.80 0.94
CA LEU A 38 -0.15 2.16 1.25
C LEU A 38 -1.28 3.19 1.36
N VAL A 39 -1.06 4.28 2.10
CA VAL A 39 -2.06 5.34 2.26
C VAL A 39 -2.43 5.94 0.90
N TYR A 40 -1.43 6.23 0.06
CA TYR A 40 -1.65 6.76 -1.28
C TYR A 40 -2.39 5.76 -2.19
N ALA A 41 -2.03 4.46 -2.12
CA ALA A 41 -2.69 3.41 -2.88
C ALA A 41 -4.17 3.27 -2.52
N VAL A 42 -4.51 3.30 -1.23
CA VAL A 42 -5.90 3.23 -0.75
C VAL A 42 -6.68 4.48 -1.18
N TYR A 43 -6.07 5.66 -1.08
CA TYR A 43 -6.67 6.89 -1.57
C TYR A 43 -7.03 6.82 -3.05
N ILE A 44 -6.12 6.30 -3.89
CA ILE A 44 -6.42 6.05 -5.32
C ILE A 44 -7.54 5.02 -5.47
N GLY A 45 -7.52 3.93 -4.72
CA GLY A 45 -8.52 2.88 -4.79
C GLY A 45 -9.95 3.37 -4.48
N MET A 46 -10.08 4.30 -3.54
CA MET A 46 -11.36 4.93 -3.18
C MET A 46 -11.90 5.86 -4.27
N ASN A 47 -11.03 6.54 -5.03
CA ASN A 47 -11.41 7.63 -5.93
C ASN A 47 -11.35 7.27 -7.42
N ALA A 48 -10.50 6.33 -7.84
CA ALA A 48 -10.26 6.03 -9.25
C ALA A 48 -11.21 4.95 -9.83
N PRO A 49 -11.40 4.90 -11.16
CA PRO A 49 -12.13 3.83 -11.83
C PRO A 49 -11.51 2.44 -11.59
N PRO A 50 -12.31 1.34 -11.49
CA PRO A 50 -11.82 0.01 -11.10
C PRO A 50 -10.62 -0.49 -11.89
N ARG A 51 -10.65 -0.35 -13.22
CA ARG A 51 -9.56 -0.77 -14.10
C ARG A 51 -8.25 -0.07 -13.79
N LEU A 52 -8.31 1.22 -13.43
CA LEU A 52 -7.13 2.02 -13.10
C LEU A 52 -6.60 1.70 -11.70
N VAL A 53 -7.48 1.35 -10.75
CA VAL A 53 -7.07 0.99 -9.38
C VAL A 53 -6.14 -0.23 -9.39
N GLY A 54 -6.49 -1.29 -10.13
CA GLY A 54 -5.66 -2.48 -10.23
C GLY A 54 -4.24 -2.18 -10.73
N TRP A 55 -4.12 -1.46 -11.84
CA TRP A 55 -2.81 -1.06 -12.39
C TRP A 55 -2.04 -0.11 -11.48
N SER A 56 -2.73 0.84 -10.85
CA SER A 56 -2.09 1.82 -9.96
C SER A 56 -1.52 1.15 -8.72
N MET A 57 -2.29 0.27 -8.09
CA MET A 57 -1.82 -0.45 -6.89
C MET A 57 -0.72 -1.46 -7.23
N LEU A 58 -0.80 -2.13 -8.39
CA LEU A 58 0.30 -2.97 -8.86
C LEU A 58 1.59 -2.16 -9.04
N LEU A 59 1.53 -1.00 -9.70
CA LEU A 59 2.70 -0.13 -9.88
C LEU A 59 3.24 0.38 -8.53
N ILE A 60 2.37 0.78 -7.60
CA ILE A 60 2.79 1.19 -6.26
C ILE A 60 3.46 0.03 -5.51
N GLY A 61 2.92 -1.19 -5.61
CA GLY A 61 3.55 -2.36 -5.00
C GLY A 61 4.88 -2.74 -5.65
N VAL A 62 5.07 -2.48 -6.95
CA VAL A 62 6.39 -2.58 -7.59
C VAL A 62 7.36 -1.56 -7.00
N LEU A 63 6.93 -0.31 -6.79
CA LEU A 63 7.75 0.71 -6.11
C LEU A 63 8.07 0.30 -4.66
N ALA A 64 7.11 -0.30 -3.95
CA ALA A 64 7.32 -0.80 -2.60
C ALA A 64 8.37 -1.93 -2.55
N ASN A 65 8.41 -2.82 -3.55
CA ASN A 65 9.47 -3.84 -3.63
C ASN A 65 10.88 -3.23 -3.81
N LEU A 66 11.01 -2.00 -4.31
CA LEU A 66 12.32 -1.34 -4.45
C LEU A 66 12.86 -0.82 -3.11
N LEU A 67 12.03 -0.76 -2.07
CA LEU A 67 12.47 -0.40 -0.73
C LEU A 67 13.27 -1.56 -0.10
N PRO A 68 14.12 -1.27 0.89
CA PRO A 68 14.82 -2.31 1.65
C PRO A 68 13.83 -3.35 2.19
N GLY A 69 14.01 -4.59 1.78
CA GLY A 69 13.18 -5.73 2.18
C GLY A 69 13.86 -6.61 3.22
N PRO A 70 13.24 -7.75 3.58
CA PRO A 70 13.76 -8.65 4.61
C PRO A 70 15.03 -9.43 4.20
N LEU A 71 15.45 -9.36 2.93
CA LEU A 71 16.68 -10.01 2.47
C LEU A 71 17.84 -9.02 2.35
N PRO A 72 19.04 -9.37 2.86
CA PRO A 72 20.23 -8.56 2.71
C PRO A 72 20.79 -8.55 1.26
N GLU A 73 20.43 -9.54 0.44
CA GLU A 73 20.92 -9.70 -0.94
C GLU A 73 20.25 -8.73 -1.93
N GLY A 74 19.20 -8.02 -1.50
CA GLY A 74 18.53 -7.00 -2.31
C GLY A 74 17.01 -7.18 -2.39
N PRO A 75 16.34 -6.27 -3.12
CA PRO A 75 14.88 -6.25 -3.23
C PRO A 75 14.35 -7.47 -3.97
N ILE A 76 13.35 -8.15 -3.38
CA ILE A 76 12.59 -9.20 -4.08
C ILE A 76 11.42 -8.54 -4.79
N LEU A 77 11.41 -8.60 -6.12
CA LEU A 77 10.26 -8.19 -6.92
C LEU A 77 9.15 -9.25 -6.81
N GLY A 78 7.94 -8.81 -6.44
CA GLY A 78 6.75 -9.66 -6.50
C GLY A 78 5.85 -9.58 -5.27
N PRO A 79 6.33 -9.90 -4.05
CA PRO A 79 5.49 -10.02 -2.86
C PRO A 79 4.64 -8.77 -2.60
N GLU A 80 5.25 -7.59 -2.56
CA GLU A 80 4.51 -6.33 -2.36
C GLU A 80 3.64 -5.99 -3.59
N ALA A 81 4.05 -6.34 -4.81
CA ALA A 81 3.26 -6.04 -6.00
C ALA A 81 1.95 -6.84 -6.02
N LEU A 82 2.03 -8.13 -5.65
CA LEU A 82 0.87 -9.00 -5.51
C LEU A 82 0.04 -8.64 -4.28
N GLY A 83 0.67 -8.31 -3.16
CA GLY A 83 -0.01 -7.82 -1.96
C GLY A 83 -0.89 -6.61 -2.27
N TYR A 84 -0.33 -5.58 -2.89
CA TYR A 84 -1.08 -4.39 -3.31
C TYR A 84 -2.14 -4.70 -4.37
N LEU A 85 -1.89 -5.63 -5.29
CA LEU A 85 -2.91 -6.06 -6.25
C LEU A 85 -4.10 -6.73 -5.54
N PHE A 86 -3.87 -7.57 -4.54
CA PHE A 86 -4.92 -8.11 -3.69
C PHE A 86 -5.62 -7.02 -2.87
N GLY A 87 -4.86 -6.06 -2.35
CA GLY A 87 -5.38 -4.85 -1.73
C GLY A 87 -6.31 -4.06 -2.66
N ALA A 88 -6.02 -4.01 -3.95
CA ALA A 88 -6.89 -3.38 -4.94
C ALA A 88 -8.27 -4.04 -5.01
N PHE A 89 -8.32 -5.37 -5.02
CA PHE A 89 -9.59 -6.09 -4.94
C PHE A 89 -10.32 -5.78 -3.62
N ALA A 90 -9.64 -5.78 -2.49
CA ALA A 90 -10.23 -5.43 -1.20
C ALA A 90 -10.81 -4.01 -1.19
N VAL A 91 -10.06 -3.01 -1.67
CA VAL A 91 -10.55 -1.62 -1.76
C VAL A 91 -11.78 -1.54 -2.66
N LEU A 92 -11.76 -2.18 -3.82
CA LEU A 92 -12.87 -2.09 -4.77
C LEU A 92 -14.17 -2.66 -4.21
N GLN A 93 -14.10 -3.69 -3.37
CA GLN A 93 -15.27 -4.26 -2.71
C GLN A 93 -15.74 -3.42 -1.54
N LEU A 94 -14.82 -2.90 -0.73
CA LEU A 94 -15.16 -2.15 0.49
C LEU A 94 -15.52 -0.69 0.24
N ARG A 95 -15.04 -0.07 -0.85
CA ARG A 95 -15.25 1.37 -1.13
C ARG A 95 -16.71 1.77 -1.33
N GLY A 96 -17.61 0.81 -1.52
CA GLY A 96 -19.06 1.05 -1.56
C GLY A 96 -19.68 1.31 -0.18
N LEU A 97 -18.97 0.95 0.89
CA LEU A 97 -19.45 1.04 2.28
C LEU A 97 -18.98 2.31 3.00
N VAL A 98 -18.14 3.13 2.36
CA VAL A 98 -17.44 4.25 3.00
C VAL A 98 -17.64 5.58 2.26
N PHE A 99 -17.61 6.69 3.01
CA PHE A 99 -17.69 8.03 2.44
C PHE A 99 -16.35 8.45 1.82
N ARG A 100 -16.36 8.80 0.52
CA ARG A 100 -15.13 9.11 -0.25
C ARG A 100 -14.40 10.38 0.18
N GLU A 101 -15.12 11.35 0.74
CA GLU A 101 -14.58 12.66 1.13
C GLU A 101 -14.18 12.74 2.61
N SER A 102 -14.37 11.65 3.37
CA SER A 102 -14.04 11.61 4.80
C SER A 102 -12.63 11.05 5.01
N VAL A 103 -11.81 11.81 5.74
CA VAL A 103 -10.48 11.39 6.19
C VAL A 103 -10.55 10.15 7.09
N ILE A 104 -11.60 10.06 7.92
CA ILE A 104 -11.81 8.91 8.82
C ILE A 104 -12.09 7.65 8.01
N SER A 105 -12.90 7.76 6.95
CA SER A 105 -13.14 6.64 6.03
C SER A 105 -11.84 6.16 5.38
N LEU A 106 -10.97 7.09 4.96
CA LEU A 106 -9.67 6.74 4.40
C LEU A 106 -8.81 5.98 5.42
N ALA A 107 -8.72 6.46 6.66
CA ALA A 107 -7.94 5.81 7.71
C ALA A 107 -8.44 4.39 8.00
N MET A 108 -9.76 4.20 8.08
CA MET A 108 -10.36 2.87 8.23
C MET A 108 -10.08 1.96 7.03
N MET A 109 -10.15 2.50 5.81
CA MET A 109 -9.81 1.75 4.60
C MET A 109 -8.33 1.36 4.56
N VAL A 110 -7.43 2.22 5.02
CA VAL A 110 -6.00 1.91 5.15
C VAL A 110 -5.80 0.72 6.09
N LEU A 111 -6.50 0.69 7.23
CA LEU A 111 -6.46 -0.43 8.16
C LEU A 111 -6.93 -1.73 7.48
N PHE A 112 -8.14 -1.75 6.93
CA PHE A 112 -8.69 -2.99 6.38
C PHE A 112 -7.89 -3.49 5.18
N VAL A 113 -7.55 -2.60 4.25
CA VAL A 113 -6.83 -2.97 3.03
C VAL A 113 -5.40 -3.37 3.37
N GLY A 114 -4.76 -2.64 4.29
CA GLY A 114 -3.45 -2.97 4.79
C GLY A 114 -3.39 -4.38 5.38
N ILE A 115 -4.37 -4.80 6.19
CA ILE A 115 -4.44 -6.18 6.70
C ILE A 115 -4.38 -7.19 5.55
N PHE A 116 -5.15 -7.00 4.48
CA PHE A 116 -5.11 -7.91 3.33
C PHE A 116 -3.75 -7.88 2.60
N VAL A 117 -3.18 -6.69 2.39
CA VAL A 117 -1.88 -6.53 1.74
C VAL A 117 -0.80 -7.25 2.55
N GLU A 118 -0.69 -6.96 3.85
CA GLU A 118 0.32 -7.53 4.73
C GLU A 118 0.17 -9.05 4.89
N LEU A 119 -1.06 -9.56 4.99
CA LEU A 119 -1.32 -11.01 5.02
C LEU A 119 -0.83 -11.72 3.76
N VAL A 120 -1.09 -11.15 2.59
CA VAL A 120 -0.64 -11.72 1.31
C VAL A 120 0.88 -11.64 1.21
N VAL A 121 1.50 -10.53 1.60
CA VAL A 121 2.95 -10.36 1.57
C VAL A 121 3.63 -11.39 2.48
N VAL A 122 3.19 -11.51 3.74
CA VAL A 122 3.74 -12.48 4.69
C VAL A 122 3.50 -13.91 4.19
N ALA A 123 2.33 -14.21 3.63
CA ALA A 123 2.04 -15.52 3.06
C ALA A 123 2.98 -15.85 1.89
N LEU A 124 3.26 -14.90 1.01
CA LEU A 124 4.17 -15.09 -0.13
C LEU A 124 5.63 -15.28 0.31
N TYR A 125 6.11 -14.48 1.26
CA TYR A 125 7.45 -14.66 1.83
C TYR A 125 7.57 -16.00 2.57
N SER A 126 6.54 -16.40 3.30
CA SER A 126 6.50 -17.70 3.99
C SER A 126 6.44 -18.86 2.99
N ALA A 127 5.67 -18.72 1.91
CA ALA A 127 5.56 -19.73 0.86
C ALA A 127 6.88 -19.92 0.10
N ARG A 128 7.70 -18.88 -0.05
CA ARG A 128 9.05 -18.98 -0.62
C ARG A 128 9.96 -19.93 0.17
N GLY A 129 9.78 -19.99 1.49
CA GLY A 129 10.52 -20.90 2.36
C GLY A 129 10.10 -22.37 2.23
N LEU A 130 9.03 -22.67 1.48
CA LEU A 130 8.59 -24.06 1.28
C LEU A 130 9.57 -24.81 0.35
N PRO A 131 9.95 -26.05 0.71
CA PRO A 131 10.94 -26.83 -0.02
C PRO A 131 10.50 -27.15 -1.46
N PHE A 132 9.20 -27.13 -1.74
CA PHE A 132 8.64 -27.39 -3.06
C PHE A 132 8.67 -26.20 -4.02
N LEU A 133 8.72 -24.95 -3.52
CA LEU A 133 8.41 -23.78 -4.34
C LEU A 133 9.59 -22.89 -4.71
N LEU A 134 10.68 -22.79 -3.92
CA LEU A 134 11.93 -22.07 -4.28
C LEU A 134 13.10 -22.16 -3.24
N GLY A 135 13.03 -23.07 -2.26
CA GLY A 135 14.18 -23.71 -1.60
C GLY A 135 15.07 -22.92 -0.64
N HIS A 136 15.10 -21.58 -0.71
CA HIS A 136 15.94 -20.77 0.19
C HIS A 136 15.08 -20.04 1.22
N PRO A 137 14.98 -20.57 2.46
CA PRO A 137 14.30 -19.88 3.54
C PRO A 137 15.03 -18.58 3.86
N ILE A 138 14.27 -17.54 4.19
CA ILE A 138 14.82 -16.28 4.67
C ILE A 138 15.39 -16.54 6.08
N PRO A 139 16.65 -16.19 6.34
CA PRO A 139 17.24 -16.37 7.68
C PRO A 139 16.39 -15.66 8.74
N HIS A 140 16.13 -16.34 9.86
CA HIS A 140 15.35 -15.80 10.99
C HIS A 140 13.91 -15.35 10.67
N TRP A 141 13.29 -15.90 9.62
CA TRP A 141 11.91 -15.58 9.28
C TRP A 141 10.91 -16.39 10.13
N ASP A 142 10.27 -15.72 11.08
CA ASP A 142 9.06 -16.22 11.75
C ASP A 142 7.82 -15.48 11.21
N PRO A 143 6.87 -16.17 10.56
CA PRO A 143 5.64 -15.55 10.06
C PRO A 143 4.82 -14.83 11.14
N SER A 144 4.85 -15.34 12.38
CA SER A 144 4.05 -14.78 13.47
C SER A 144 4.60 -13.43 13.95
N ASP A 145 5.93 -13.33 14.12
CA ASP A 145 6.61 -12.09 14.47
C ASP A 145 6.44 -11.04 13.36
N GLN A 146 6.56 -11.46 12.10
CA GLN A 146 6.38 -10.58 10.94
C GLN A 146 4.96 -10.02 10.82
N LEU A 147 3.94 -10.82 11.15
CA LEU A 147 2.55 -10.33 11.21
C LEU A 147 2.37 -9.30 12.31
N PHE A 148 2.96 -9.54 13.49
CA PHE A 148 2.85 -8.62 14.61
C PHE A 148 3.56 -7.30 14.31
N GLU A 149 4.75 -7.35 13.75
CA GLU A 149 5.52 -6.17 13.33
C GLU A 149 4.76 -5.35 12.27
N ARG A 150 4.29 -6.02 11.20
CA ARG A 150 3.53 -5.37 10.13
C ARG A 150 2.19 -4.82 10.62
N PHE A 151 1.58 -5.45 11.62
CA PHE A 151 0.37 -4.92 12.26
C PHE A 151 0.62 -3.59 12.99
N TRP A 152 1.74 -3.45 13.70
CA TRP A 152 2.10 -2.18 14.33
C TRP A 152 2.44 -1.08 13.32
N VAL A 153 3.20 -1.44 12.28
CA VAL A 153 3.46 -0.57 11.11
C VAL A 153 2.14 -0.09 10.50
N LEU A 154 1.17 -0.99 10.37
CA LEU A 154 -0.13 -0.66 9.82
C LEU A 154 -0.92 0.29 10.73
N LEU A 155 -0.99 0.02 12.03
CA LEU A 155 -1.63 0.92 12.99
C LEU A 155 -1.00 2.32 12.95
N TYR A 156 0.32 2.39 12.86
CA TYR A 156 1.00 3.67 12.72
C TYR A 156 0.65 4.37 11.40
N SER A 157 0.59 3.61 10.30
CA SER A 157 0.16 4.11 8.99
C SER A 157 -1.27 4.66 9.01
N VAL A 158 -2.18 4.06 9.79
CA VAL A 158 -3.55 4.55 9.98
C VAL A 158 -3.54 5.92 10.65
N VAL A 159 -2.76 6.10 11.72
CA VAL A 159 -2.65 7.41 12.40
C VAL A 159 -2.07 8.46 11.45
N VAL A 160 -1.00 8.13 10.72
CA VAL A 160 -0.35 9.03 9.76
C VAL A 160 -1.25 9.32 8.55
N SER A 161 -2.14 8.41 8.19
CA SER A 161 -3.09 8.60 7.09
C SER A 161 -4.08 9.74 7.33
N ILE A 162 -4.29 10.18 8.57
CA ILE A 162 -5.19 11.28 8.88
C ILE A 162 -4.65 12.61 8.32
N PRO A 163 -3.48 13.12 8.77
CA PRO A 163 -2.92 14.35 8.22
C PRO A 163 -2.53 14.20 6.73
N PHE A 164 -1.95 13.05 6.36
CA PHE A 164 -1.51 12.83 4.98
C PHE A 164 -2.70 12.70 4.02
N GLY A 165 -3.75 12.01 4.42
CA GLY A 165 -5.01 11.89 3.68
C GLY A 165 -5.72 13.22 3.49
N ALA A 166 -5.76 14.06 4.52
CA ALA A 166 -6.28 15.41 4.41
C ALA A 166 -5.52 16.25 3.36
N MET A 167 -4.19 16.08 3.28
CA MET A 167 -3.37 16.69 2.23
C MET A 167 -3.72 16.13 0.85
N LEU A 168 -3.85 14.81 0.70
CA LEU A 168 -4.18 14.16 -0.57
C LEU A 168 -5.56 14.56 -1.11
N ILE A 169 -6.57 14.69 -0.23
CA ILE A 169 -7.92 15.15 -0.61
C ILE A 169 -7.85 16.56 -1.21
N LYS A 170 -7.05 17.46 -0.64
CA LYS A 170 -6.84 18.81 -1.21
C LYS A 170 -6.15 18.77 -2.58
N LEU A 171 -5.31 17.77 -2.83
CA LEU A 171 -4.62 17.55 -4.12
C LEU A 171 -5.46 16.77 -5.14
N SER A 172 -6.66 16.29 -4.78
CA SER A 172 -7.58 15.56 -5.65
C SER A 172 -7.80 16.19 -7.05
N PRO A 173 -7.97 17.52 -7.18
CA PRO A 173 -8.20 18.14 -8.49
C PRO A 173 -7.06 17.91 -9.50
N ILE A 174 -5.83 17.71 -9.02
CA ILE A 174 -4.64 17.53 -9.85
C ILE A 174 -4.63 16.14 -10.51
N LEU A 175 -5.14 15.12 -9.81
CA LEU A 175 -5.14 13.73 -10.28
C LEU A 175 -6.14 13.47 -11.41
N ARG A 176 -7.15 14.34 -11.56
CA ARG A 176 -8.19 14.30 -12.61
C ARG A 176 -8.68 12.86 -12.84
N PHE A 177 -9.34 12.29 -11.83
CA PHE A 177 -10.01 11.00 -11.98
C PHE A 177 -11.14 11.15 -13.00
N SER A 178 -10.85 10.87 -14.27
CA SER A 178 -11.81 10.98 -15.36
C SER A 178 -13.04 10.12 -15.04
N PRO A 179 -14.25 10.69 -14.95
CA PRO A 179 -15.45 9.88 -14.93
C PRO A 179 -15.50 9.14 -16.27
N VAL A 180 -15.62 7.82 -16.24
CA VAL A 180 -16.03 7.07 -17.41
C VAL A 180 -17.42 7.59 -17.76
N GLN A 181 -17.51 8.39 -18.82
CA GLN A 181 -18.77 8.79 -19.43
C GLN A 181 -19.52 7.50 -19.73
N ARG A 182 -20.50 7.16 -18.88
CA ARG A 182 -21.41 6.04 -19.12
C ARG A 182 -22.23 6.46 -20.34
N SER A 183 -21.80 6.01 -21.51
CA SER A 183 -22.58 6.09 -22.74
C SER A 183 -23.94 5.49 -22.43
N GLU A 184 -24.95 6.35 -22.27
CA GLU A 184 -26.34 5.97 -22.37
C GLU A 184 -26.50 5.25 -23.70
N ARG A 185 -26.56 3.92 -23.66
CA ARG A 185 -27.18 3.11 -24.70
C ARG A 185 -28.38 2.48 -24.03
N LEU A 186 -29.48 3.25 -24.09
CA LEU A 186 -30.84 2.72 -24.11
C LEU A 186 -31.10 2.15 -25.50
#